data_AF-A0A1R4JU23-F1
#
_entry.id   AF-A0A1R4JU23-F1
#
_cell.length_a   1.000
_cell.length_b   1.000
_cell.length_c   1.000
_cell.angle_alpha   90.00
_cell.angle_beta   90.00
_cell.angle_gamma   90.00
#
_symmetry.space_group_name_H-M   'P 1'
#
loop_
_entity.id
_entity.type
_entity.pdbx_description
1 polymer ?
#
loop_
_entity_poly.entity_id
_entity_poly.type
_entity_poly.pdbx_seq_one_letter_code
_entity_poly.pdbx_strand_id
1 'polypeptide(L)'
;MKTDNSLMTTIDTLIAPIEGSHHGVGEDLIFDPRVDAIVAARQEDDPLLAQGNWVTELKIADWDFVKEQCADLLSRTSKDMKLALWYVDALSHTDHLAGISHGISLLQALNEKYWLTMYPPLDGEEDSMDIRAGLLSWFVKTLTDDLKQLSLSDTKAGNYNYNYYLTARDHDKQRQQNPDGETPNQLILSDYNHAIKNSSDLWQQTLMTNLMTVIEQWRTLTDQLNDLMGMDAPVFAPVTDLLAALRQHLRSLLPEAAINADGAGAENNNTADVIENGESILDNGGQASNSTNAKPTSFNPSNRDHQSNRQQALKLLGQIQDYFATNEPHSPVTFLLGRAIDWADMPLDQWLTHIIKNEDQLAMLSDMIGIQPKRESSDDGY
;
A
#
# COMPACT_ATOMS: atom_id res chain seq x y z
N MET A 1 -2.96 20.80 18.32
CA MET A 1 -4.19 21.22 17.59
C MET A 1 -5.03 22.11 18.48
N LYS A 2 -5.35 23.32 18.03
CA LYS A 2 -6.72 23.80 18.26
C LYS A 2 -7.57 22.89 17.38
N THR A 3 -8.46 22.12 17.98
CA THR A 3 -9.52 21.42 17.25
C THR A 3 -10.46 22.47 16.68
N ASP A 4 -10.06 23.13 15.59
CA ASP A 4 -11.03 23.70 14.65
C ASP A 4 -11.64 22.53 13.89
N ASN A 5 -12.55 21.84 14.57
CA ASN A 5 -13.36 20.75 14.00
C ASN A 5 -14.45 21.33 13.06
N SER A 6 -14.13 22.38 12.31
CA SER A 6 -15.11 23.31 11.70
C SER A 6 -14.95 23.55 10.20
N LEU A 7 -14.08 22.85 9.45
CA LEU A 7 -13.85 23.17 8.03
C LEU A 7 -14.01 21.99 7.06
N MET A 8 -14.39 20.81 7.54
CA MET A 8 -14.70 19.69 6.64
C MET A 8 -16.18 19.73 6.27
N THR A 9 -16.48 19.78 4.97
CA THR A 9 -17.86 19.74 4.48
C THR A 9 -18.52 18.44 4.90
N THR A 10 -19.76 18.47 5.39
CA THR A 10 -20.43 17.25 5.87
C THR A 10 -20.64 16.25 4.73
N ILE A 11 -20.52 14.96 5.04
CA ILE A 11 -20.72 13.88 4.05
C ILE A 11 -22.10 14.01 3.43
N ASP A 12 -23.14 14.26 4.22
CA ASP A 12 -24.51 14.47 3.73
C ASP A 12 -24.61 15.55 2.65
N THR A 13 -23.84 16.63 2.79
CA THR A 13 -23.79 17.70 1.78
C THR A 13 -23.08 17.24 0.51
N LEU A 14 -21.97 16.52 0.66
CA LEU A 14 -21.17 16.04 -0.48
C LEU A 14 -21.91 14.96 -1.28
N ILE A 15 -22.71 14.11 -0.62
CA ILE A 15 -23.49 13.04 -1.27
C ILE A 15 -24.92 13.46 -1.64
N ALA A 16 -25.33 14.69 -1.35
CA ALA A 16 -26.64 15.20 -1.75
C ALA A 16 -26.78 15.16 -3.28
N PRO A 17 -27.94 14.73 -3.83
CA PRO A 17 -28.13 14.70 -5.27
C PRO A 17 -28.05 16.10 -5.87
N ILE A 18 -27.44 16.22 -7.05
CA ILE A 18 -27.35 17.49 -7.77
C ILE A 18 -28.69 17.74 -8.46
N GLU A 19 -29.40 18.77 -8.02
CA GLU A 19 -30.75 19.09 -8.51
C GLU A 19 -30.77 19.31 -10.03
N GLY A 20 -31.79 18.77 -10.69
CA GLY A 20 -31.98 18.93 -12.13
C GLY A 20 -31.07 18.05 -13.01
N SER A 21 -30.14 17.28 -12.43
CA SER A 21 -29.27 16.37 -13.18
C SER A 21 -29.83 14.96 -13.31
N HIS A 22 -29.47 14.26 -14.37
CA HIS A 22 -29.82 12.85 -14.56
C HIS A 22 -29.17 12.00 -13.45
N HIS A 23 -29.93 11.09 -12.84
CA HIS A 23 -29.52 10.29 -11.67
C HIS A 23 -28.99 11.07 -10.45
N GLY A 24 -29.08 12.40 -10.43
CA GLY A 24 -28.56 13.24 -9.34
C GLY A 24 -27.03 13.34 -9.27
N VAL A 25 -26.31 12.98 -10.34
CA VAL A 25 -24.83 12.93 -10.39
C VAL A 25 -24.18 14.15 -11.04
N GLY A 26 -24.96 15.07 -11.60
CA GLY A 26 -24.42 16.28 -12.23
C GLY A 26 -23.93 16.06 -13.66
N GLU A 27 -22.77 16.64 -13.97
CA GLU A 27 -22.16 16.63 -15.31
C GLU A 27 -20.73 16.08 -15.31
N ASP A 28 -20.25 15.66 -16.48
CA ASP A 28 -18.86 15.23 -16.68
C ASP A 28 -17.92 16.44 -16.70
N LEU A 29 -16.82 16.36 -15.95
CA LEU A 29 -15.86 17.44 -15.78
C LEU A 29 -14.54 17.21 -16.54
N ILE A 30 -14.46 16.24 -17.45
CA ILE A 30 -13.24 15.91 -18.18
C ILE A 30 -12.53 17.11 -18.86
N PHE A 31 -13.28 18.13 -19.28
CA PHE A 31 -12.76 19.36 -19.90
C PHE A 31 -13.03 20.63 -19.07
N ASP A 32 -13.41 20.49 -17.80
CA ASP A 32 -13.72 21.65 -16.98
C ASP A 32 -12.42 22.35 -16.51
N PRO A 33 -12.26 23.67 -16.74
CA PRO A 33 -11.05 24.40 -16.36
C PRO A 33 -10.80 24.43 -14.84
N ARG A 34 -11.81 24.16 -14.01
CA ARG A 34 -11.65 24.01 -12.56
C ARG A 34 -10.87 22.74 -12.21
N VAL A 35 -10.98 21.69 -13.03
CA VAL A 35 -10.17 20.46 -12.87
C VAL A 35 -8.70 20.75 -13.17
N ASP A 36 -8.41 21.57 -14.20
CA ASP A 36 -7.04 22.01 -14.50
C ASP A 36 -6.43 22.82 -13.35
N ALA A 37 -7.23 23.69 -12.73
CA ALA A 37 -6.80 24.45 -11.56
C ALA A 37 -6.46 23.54 -10.37
N ILE A 38 -7.26 22.49 -10.12
CA ILE A 38 -6.98 21.49 -9.09
C ILE A 38 -5.68 20.73 -9.41
N VAL A 39 -5.49 20.29 -10.65
CA VAL A 39 -4.24 19.62 -11.07
C VAL A 39 -3.04 20.53 -10.85
N ALA A 40 -3.14 21.81 -11.23
CA ALA A 40 -2.07 22.77 -11.04
C ALA A 40 -1.76 23.00 -9.56
N ALA A 41 -2.76 23.04 -8.68
CA ALA A 41 -2.60 23.24 -7.24
C ALA A 41 -1.96 22.03 -6.53
N ARG A 42 -2.13 20.82 -7.06
CA ARG A 42 -1.54 19.58 -6.50
C ARG A 42 -0.06 19.37 -6.87
N GLN A 43 0.48 20.18 -7.78
CA GLN A 43 1.88 20.05 -8.21
C GLN A 43 2.81 20.76 -7.23
N GLU A 44 3.87 20.05 -6.83
CA GLU A 44 4.99 20.59 -6.08
C GLU A 44 6.32 20.25 -6.76
N ASP A 45 7.31 21.11 -6.61
CA ASP A 45 8.66 20.89 -7.11
C ASP A 45 9.48 20.07 -6.10
N ASP A 46 10.25 19.10 -6.58
CA ASP A 46 11.13 18.30 -5.73
C ASP A 46 12.30 19.18 -5.20
N PRO A 47 12.40 19.41 -3.88
CA PRO A 47 13.46 20.24 -3.30
C PRO A 47 14.86 19.60 -3.42
N LEU A 48 14.95 18.30 -3.72
CA LEU A 48 16.21 17.58 -3.89
C LEU A 48 16.78 17.71 -5.31
N LEU A 49 15.99 18.19 -6.28
CA LEU A 49 16.46 18.42 -7.64
C LEU A 49 17.30 19.70 -7.72
N ALA A 50 18.52 19.57 -8.25
CA ALA A 50 19.40 20.71 -8.46
C ALA A 50 18.81 21.64 -9.53
N GLN A 51 18.44 22.87 -9.13
CA GLN A 51 17.86 23.89 -10.02
C GLN A 51 18.88 24.49 -11.02
N GLY A 52 20.15 24.05 -10.97
CA GLY A 52 21.22 24.62 -11.79
C GLY A 52 21.49 26.09 -11.44
N ASN A 53 21.84 26.90 -12.45
CA ASN A 53 22.22 28.32 -12.26
C ASN A 53 21.02 29.28 -12.17
N TRP A 54 19.80 28.78 -12.29
CA TRP A 54 18.58 29.57 -12.24
C TRP A 54 17.76 29.12 -11.03
N VAL A 55 17.88 29.84 -9.93
CA VAL A 55 17.10 29.56 -8.71
C VAL A 55 15.71 30.15 -8.87
N THR A 56 14.69 29.30 -8.87
CA THR A 56 13.28 29.70 -8.83
C THR A 56 12.68 29.33 -7.49
N GLU A 57 11.66 30.07 -7.04
CA GLU A 57 10.87 29.65 -5.88
C GLU A 57 10.24 28.29 -6.20
N LEU A 58 10.48 27.31 -5.32
CA LEU A 58 9.90 25.97 -5.44
C LEU A 58 8.38 26.11 -5.36
N LYS A 59 7.69 25.56 -6.35
CA LYS A 59 6.24 25.41 -6.29
C LYS A 59 5.89 24.47 -5.15
N ILE A 60 5.00 24.91 -4.27
CA ILE A 60 4.45 24.11 -3.17
C ILE A 60 2.97 23.84 -3.51
N ALA A 61 2.51 22.62 -3.24
CA ALA A 61 1.11 22.27 -3.43
C ALA A 61 0.19 23.05 -2.46
N ASP A 62 -0.95 23.51 -2.97
CA ASP A 62 -1.98 24.21 -2.21
C ASP A 62 -3.11 23.24 -1.85
N TRP A 63 -2.89 22.44 -0.81
CA TRP A 63 -3.83 21.39 -0.40
C TRP A 63 -5.14 21.93 0.15
N ASP A 64 -5.16 23.12 0.77
CA ASP A 64 -6.41 23.74 1.22
C ASP A 64 -7.26 24.17 0.02
N PHE A 65 -6.66 24.75 -1.02
CA PHE A 65 -7.37 25.03 -2.27
C PHE A 65 -7.94 23.76 -2.89
N VAL A 66 -7.16 22.67 -2.97
CA VAL A 66 -7.63 21.39 -3.53
C VAL A 66 -8.81 20.84 -2.73
N LYS A 67 -8.72 20.86 -1.39
CA LYS A 67 -9.79 20.43 -0.48
C LYS A 67 -11.08 21.22 -0.74
N GLU A 68 -11.00 22.55 -0.79
CA GLU A 68 -12.15 23.42 -0.99
C GLU A 68 -12.79 23.23 -2.38
N GLN A 69 -11.97 23.20 -3.45
CA GLN A 69 -12.47 23.06 -4.81
C GLN A 69 -13.11 21.69 -5.06
N CYS A 70 -12.49 20.60 -4.57
CA CYS A 70 -13.09 19.27 -4.70
C CYS A 70 -14.41 19.18 -3.93
N ALA A 71 -14.51 19.76 -2.72
CA ALA A 71 -15.76 19.77 -1.96
C ALA A 71 -16.88 20.59 -2.64
N ASP A 72 -16.56 21.75 -3.20
CA ASP A 72 -17.54 22.57 -3.94
C ASP A 72 -18.04 21.84 -5.19
N LEU A 73 -17.14 21.27 -5.99
CA LEU A 73 -17.52 20.50 -7.18
C LEU A 73 -18.35 19.27 -6.82
N LEU A 74 -17.95 18.49 -5.81
CA LEU A 74 -18.69 17.31 -5.36
C LEU A 74 -20.09 17.66 -4.85
N SER A 75 -20.24 18.76 -4.13
CA SER A 75 -21.53 19.16 -3.56
C SER A 75 -22.49 19.76 -4.59
N ARG A 76 -21.98 20.43 -5.63
CA ARG A 76 -22.82 21.25 -6.52
C ARG A 76 -22.81 20.88 -7.99
N THR A 77 -21.74 20.26 -8.48
CA THR A 77 -21.48 20.16 -9.92
C THR A 77 -21.42 18.72 -10.42
N SER A 78 -20.65 17.85 -9.76
CA SER A 78 -20.45 16.48 -10.25
C SER A 78 -20.18 15.48 -9.12
N LYS A 79 -20.82 14.32 -9.18
CA LYS A 79 -20.44 13.13 -8.41
C LYS A 79 -19.42 12.38 -9.25
N ASP A 80 -18.14 12.60 -8.94
CA ASP A 80 -17.01 12.11 -9.71
C ASP A 80 -16.00 11.42 -8.79
N MET A 81 -15.58 10.20 -9.15
CA MET A 81 -14.65 9.40 -8.35
C MET A 81 -13.26 10.04 -8.28
N LYS A 82 -12.75 10.61 -9.37
CA LYS A 82 -11.45 11.27 -9.39
C LYS A 82 -11.43 12.46 -8.43
N LEU A 83 -12.48 13.28 -8.44
CA LEU A 83 -12.63 14.38 -7.48
C LEU A 83 -12.72 13.88 -6.03
N ALA A 84 -13.47 12.80 -5.79
CA ALA A 84 -13.59 12.23 -4.46
C ALA A 84 -12.23 11.72 -3.93
N LEU A 85 -11.45 11.03 -4.78
CA LEU A 85 -10.11 10.56 -4.40
C LEU A 85 -9.14 11.72 -4.17
N TRP A 86 -9.20 12.78 -4.99
CA TRP A 86 -8.41 14.00 -4.77
C TRP A 86 -8.82 14.79 -3.53
N TYR A 87 -10.08 14.73 -3.15
CA TYR A 87 -10.53 15.27 -1.87
C TYR A 87 -9.92 14.51 -0.69
N VAL A 88 -9.89 13.17 -0.74
CA VAL A 88 -9.23 12.37 0.31
C VAL A 88 -7.73 12.64 0.38
N ASP A 89 -7.07 12.76 -0.77
CA ASP A 89 -5.66 13.17 -0.90
C ASP A 89 -5.42 14.52 -0.19
N ALA A 90 -6.18 15.57 -0.54
CA ALA A 90 -6.04 16.87 0.14
C ALA A 90 -6.34 16.83 1.65
N LEU A 91 -7.29 16.00 2.07
CA LEU A 91 -7.60 15.78 3.48
C LEU A 91 -6.47 15.05 4.22
N SER A 92 -5.73 14.16 3.55
CA SER A 92 -4.57 13.48 4.14
C SER A 92 -3.48 14.48 4.53
N HIS A 93 -3.27 15.50 3.70
CA HIS A 93 -2.27 16.54 3.90
C HIS A 93 -2.70 17.62 4.91
N THR A 94 -3.98 17.99 4.93
CA THR A 94 -4.46 19.11 5.76
C THR A 94 -5.00 18.66 7.12
N ASP A 95 -5.79 17.58 7.14
CA ASP A 95 -6.54 17.10 8.29
C ASP A 95 -6.04 15.73 8.81
N HIS A 96 -4.99 15.18 8.17
CA HIS A 96 -4.26 13.99 8.63
C HIS A 96 -5.18 12.77 8.74
N LEU A 97 -5.01 11.90 9.76
CA LEU A 97 -5.85 10.70 9.92
C LEU A 97 -7.34 11.00 10.09
N ALA A 98 -7.70 12.15 10.70
CA ALA A 98 -9.10 12.56 10.81
C ALA A 98 -9.68 12.89 9.43
N GLY A 99 -8.88 13.58 8.60
CA GLY A 99 -9.17 13.83 7.19
C GLY A 99 -9.37 12.55 6.39
N ILE A 100 -8.41 11.63 6.47
CA ILE A 100 -8.48 10.32 5.80
C ILE A 100 -9.73 9.56 6.23
N SER A 101 -10.04 9.54 7.53
CA SER A 101 -11.23 8.85 8.06
C SER A 101 -12.52 9.37 7.43
N HIS A 102 -12.71 10.69 7.41
CA HIS A 102 -13.86 11.31 6.77
C HIS A 102 -13.89 11.05 5.25
N GLY A 103 -12.75 11.15 4.58
CA GLY A 103 -12.61 10.89 3.15
C GLY A 103 -12.99 9.45 2.78
N ILE A 104 -12.55 8.46 3.56
CA ILE A 104 -12.93 7.06 3.35
C ILE A 104 -14.45 6.88 3.54
N SER A 105 -15.04 7.49 4.57
CA SER A 105 -16.50 7.45 4.75
C SER A 105 -17.26 8.09 3.59
N LEU A 106 -16.74 9.17 3.01
CA LEU A 106 -17.31 9.76 1.79
C LEU A 106 -17.24 8.79 0.61
N LEU A 107 -16.08 8.15 0.37
CA LEU A 107 -15.91 7.18 -0.71
C LEU A 107 -16.89 6.01 -0.57
N GLN A 108 -17.04 5.48 0.65
CA GLN A 108 -18.01 4.41 0.94
C GLN A 108 -19.45 4.82 0.61
N ALA A 109 -19.85 6.02 1.02
CA ALA A 109 -21.19 6.54 0.78
C ALA A 109 -21.45 6.85 -0.71
N LEU A 110 -20.44 7.37 -1.43
CA LEU A 110 -20.52 7.59 -2.89
C LEU A 110 -20.63 6.26 -3.64
N ASN A 111 -19.82 5.26 -3.28
CA ASN A 111 -19.92 3.92 -3.85
C ASN A 111 -21.31 3.31 -3.59
N GLU A 112 -21.81 3.38 -2.36
CA GLU A 112 -23.13 2.82 -2.04
C GLU A 112 -24.25 3.46 -2.85
N LYS A 113 -24.21 4.79 -3.02
CA LYS A 113 -25.32 5.55 -3.62
C LYS A 113 -25.22 5.71 -5.13
N TYR A 114 -24.01 5.85 -5.65
CA TYR A 114 -23.76 6.30 -7.02
C TYR A 114 -22.79 5.40 -7.80
N TRP A 115 -22.48 4.18 -7.32
CA TRP A 115 -21.52 3.32 -8.02
C TRP A 115 -21.75 3.22 -9.52
N LEU A 116 -22.98 2.95 -9.97
CA LEU A 116 -23.24 2.77 -11.41
C LEU A 116 -23.17 4.08 -12.21
N THR A 117 -23.53 5.21 -11.59
CA THR A 117 -23.84 6.45 -12.31
C THR A 117 -22.84 7.58 -12.10
N MET A 118 -22.01 7.56 -11.06
CA MET A 118 -20.97 8.57 -10.83
C MET A 118 -19.92 8.54 -11.95
N TYR A 119 -19.30 9.68 -12.23
CA TYR A 119 -18.30 9.79 -13.27
C TYR A 119 -16.97 9.10 -12.87
N PRO A 120 -16.33 8.34 -13.78
CA PRO A 120 -16.84 7.89 -15.09
C PRO A 120 -17.95 6.82 -14.91
N PRO A 121 -19.09 6.92 -15.61
CA PRO A 121 -20.24 6.05 -15.38
C PRO A 121 -20.03 4.65 -15.99
N LEU A 122 -20.56 3.62 -15.32
CA LEU A 122 -20.42 2.21 -15.75
C LEU A 122 -21.56 1.75 -16.68
N ASP A 123 -22.54 2.61 -16.97
CA ASP A 123 -23.75 2.28 -17.72
C ASP A 123 -23.65 2.50 -19.24
N GLY A 124 -22.50 2.93 -19.76
CA GLY A 124 -22.37 3.32 -21.18
C GLY A 124 -21.04 3.06 -21.89
N GLU A 125 -19.90 2.97 -21.19
CA GLU A 125 -18.57 2.86 -21.82
C GLU A 125 -17.84 1.57 -21.40
N GLU A 126 -17.26 0.84 -22.36
CA GLU A 126 -16.61 -0.47 -22.12
C GLU A 126 -15.38 -0.35 -21.19
N ASP A 127 -14.67 0.77 -21.22
CA ASP A 127 -13.42 0.96 -20.48
C ASP A 127 -13.60 1.65 -19.11
N SER A 128 -14.83 2.02 -18.71
CA SER A 128 -15.06 2.77 -17.46
C SER A 128 -14.59 2.04 -16.20
N MET A 129 -14.68 0.71 -16.17
CA MET A 129 -14.19 -0.10 -15.05
C MET A 129 -12.66 0.01 -14.94
N ASP A 130 -11.95 -0.08 -16.07
CA ASP A 130 -10.49 0.04 -16.12
C ASP A 130 -10.02 1.43 -15.70
N ILE A 131 -10.75 2.48 -16.10
CA ILE A 131 -10.46 3.86 -15.67
C ILE A 131 -10.57 3.97 -14.15
N ARG A 132 -11.65 3.43 -13.55
CA ARG A 132 -11.82 3.43 -12.08
C ARG A 132 -10.74 2.61 -11.38
N ALA A 133 -10.38 1.45 -11.92
CA ALA A 133 -9.28 0.63 -11.39
C ALA A 133 -7.94 1.40 -11.41
N GLY A 134 -7.68 2.14 -12.48
CA GLY A 134 -6.52 3.03 -12.60
C GLY A 134 -6.52 4.17 -11.58
N LEU A 135 -7.65 4.84 -11.39
CA LEU A 135 -7.82 5.89 -10.39
C LEU A 135 -7.58 5.38 -8.96
N LEU A 136 -8.15 4.21 -8.63
CA LEU A 136 -7.97 3.57 -7.33
C LEU A 136 -6.53 3.08 -7.12
N SER A 137 -5.87 2.55 -8.16
CA SER A 137 -4.46 2.17 -8.10
C SER A 137 -3.56 3.38 -7.81
N TRP A 138 -3.83 4.51 -8.48
CA TRP A 138 -3.15 5.78 -8.20
C TRP A 138 -3.39 6.23 -6.75
N PHE A 139 -4.64 6.13 -6.28
CA PHE A 139 -4.99 6.52 -4.91
C PHE A 139 -4.31 5.65 -3.85
N VAL A 140 -4.25 4.33 -4.02
CA VAL A 140 -3.53 3.41 -3.12
C VAL A 140 -2.08 3.83 -2.99
N LYS A 141 -1.41 4.15 -4.10
CA LYS A 141 -0.01 4.61 -4.08
C LYS A 141 0.11 5.93 -3.31
N THR A 142 -0.73 6.91 -3.64
CA THR A 142 -0.69 8.25 -3.04
C THR A 142 -0.93 8.17 -1.53
N LEU A 143 -2.01 7.50 -1.10
CA LEU A 143 -2.32 7.34 0.32
C LEU A 143 -1.23 6.56 1.07
N THR A 144 -0.57 5.60 0.43
CA THR A 144 0.59 4.90 1.01
C THR A 144 1.73 5.87 1.31
N ASP A 145 2.00 6.82 0.43
CA ASP A 145 3.07 7.80 0.60
C ASP A 145 2.67 8.86 1.64
N ASP A 146 1.43 9.33 1.64
CA ASP A 146 0.91 10.29 2.64
C ASP A 146 0.96 9.72 4.06
N LEU A 147 0.52 8.48 4.25
CA LEU A 147 0.56 7.79 5.53
C LEU A 147 1.97 7.66 6.09
N LYS A 148 3.00 7.58 5.23
CA LYS A 148 4.39 7.56 5.68
C LYS A 148 4.89 8.94 6.09
N GLN A 149 4.30 10.01 5.54
CA GLN A 149 4.67 11.39 5.83
C GLN A 149 3.93 11.98 7.04
N LEU A 150 2.84 11.34 7.47
CA LEU A 150 2.06 11.69 8.65
C LEU A 150 2.94 11.93 9.89
N SER A 151 2.79 13.09 10.53
CA SER A 151 3.43 13.38 11.82
C SER A 151 2.92 12.47 12.93
N LEU A 152 3.84 11.77 13.60
CA LEU A 152 3.54 10.83 14.68
C LEU A 152 3.80 11.42 16.09
N SER A 153 4.21 12.69 16.16
CA SER A 153 4.46 13.41 17.42
C SER A 153 3.87 14.83 17.35
N ASP A 154 3.55 15.43 18.50
CA ASP A 154 3.09 16.82 18.60
C ASP A 154 4.23 17.85 18.75
N THR A 155 5.48 17.39 18.63
CA THR A 155 6.65 18.23 18.79
C THR A 155 6.83 19.18 17.60
N LYS A 156 7.19 20.44 17.87
CA LYS A 156 7.47 21.45 16.83
C LYS A 156 8.89 21.36 16.27
N ALA A 157 9.72 20.47 16.84
CA ALA A 157 11.16 20.44 16.62
C ALA A 157 11.59 19.57 15.42
N GLY A 158 10.68 18.82 14.81
CA GLY A 158 10.97 18.00 13.65
C GLY A 158 9.74 17.25 13.12
N ASN A 159 9.78 16.87 11.84
CA ASN A 159 8.77 16.03 11.23
C ASN A 159 9.08 14.54 11.54
N TYR A 160 8.63 14.07 12.70
CA TYR A 160 8.79 12.67 13.11
C TYR A 160 7.67 11.82 12.53
N ASN A 161 7.86 11.35 11.30
CA ASN A 161 6.91 10.52 10.57
C ASN A 161 7.44 9.09 10.37
N TYR A 162 6.68 8.23 9.71
CA TYR A 162 7.11 6.84 9.51
C TYR A 162 8.27 6.72 8.52
N ASN A 163 8.37 7.61 7.52
CA ASN A 163 9.54 7.69 6.66
C ASN A 163 10.82 7.95 7.45
N TYR A 164 10.78 8.87 8.44
CA TYR A 164 11.90 9.08 9.36
C TYR A 164 12.33 7.75 10.00
N TYR A 165 11.39 6.97 10.52
CA TYR A 165 11.70 5.69 11.15
C TYR A 165 12.36 4.70 10.17
N LEU A 166 11.83 4.58 8.95
CA LEU A 166 12.39 3.67 7.94
C LEU A 166 13.83 4.07 7.58
N THR A 167 14.06 5.35 7.28
CA THR A 167 15.39 5.86 6.93
C THR A 167 16.38 5.76 8.09
N ALA A 168 15.97 6.13 9.31
CA ALA A 168 16.81 6.02 10.50
C ALA A 168 17.19 4.56 10.79
N ARG A 169 16.27 3.61 10.60
CA ARG A 169 16.56 2.17 10.77
C ARG A 169 17.59 1.67 9.75
N ASP A 170 17.54 2.14 8.52
CA ASP A 170 18.50 1.73 7.50
C ASP A 170 19.87 2.37 7.71
N HIS A 171 19.94 3.63 8.18
CA HIS A 171 21.19 4.23 8.66
C HIS A 171 21.80 3.46 9.84
N ASP A 172 20.99 3.03 10.81
CA ASP A 172 21.44 2.22 11.95
C ASP A 172 22.05 0.88 11.50
N LYS A 173 21.42 0.19 10.53
CA LYS A 173 21.98 -1.04 9.94
C LYS A 173 23.30 -0.78 9.23
N GLN A 174 23.41 0.31 8.48
CA GLN A 174 24.65 0.68 7.79
C GLN A 174 25.79 0.95 8.78
N ARG A 175 25.53 1.62 9.92
CA ARG A 175 26.53 1.83 10.98
C ARG A 175 27.02 0.52 11.60
N GLN A 176 26.11 -0.44 11.81
CA GLN A 176 26.48 -1.76 12.33
C GLN A 176 27.36 -2.54 11.35
N GLN A 177 27.20 -2.32 10.04
CA GLN A 177 28.00 -2.96 8.99
C GLN A 177 29.31 -2.21 8.71
N ASN A 178 29.34 -0.89 8.86
CA ASN A 178 30.50 -0.04 8.62
C ASN A 178 30.60 1.09 9.68
N PRO A 179 31.23 0.82 10.84
CA PRO A 179 31.28 1.76 11.97
C PRO A 179 32.00 3.09 11.69
N ASP A 180 32.94 3.10 10.74
CA ASP A 180 33.78 4.28 10.42
C ASP A 180 33.23 5.11 9.25
N GLY A 181 32.05 4.75 8.70
CA GLY A 181 31.41 5.50 7.62
C GLY A 181 30.69 6.75 8.14
N GLU A 182 31.16 7.94 7.75
CA GLU A 182 30.41 9.18 7.95
C GLU A 182 29.27 9.27 6.93
N THR A 183 28.01 9.24 7.38
CA THR A 183 26.87 9.66 6.55
C THR A 183 26.41 11.06 6.98
N PRO A 184 26.57 12.08 6.12
CA PRO A 184 26.03 13.42 6.39
C PRO A 184 24.52 13.36 6.60
N ASN A 185 23.99 14.14 7.56
CA ASN A 185 22.56 14.27 7.85
C ASN A 185 21.87 12.99 8.40
N GLN A 186 22.49 12.36 9.40
CA GLN A 186 21.97 11.14 10.04
C GLN A 186 20.71 11.39 10.88
N LEU A 187 19.63 10.70 10.51
CA LEU A 187 18.45 10.54 11.37
C LEU A 187 18.72 9.50 12.47
N ILE A 188 18.32 9.82 13.71
CA ILE A 188 18.60 9.03 14.91
C ILE A 188 17.29 8.44 15.45
N LEU A 189 17.24 7.11 15.64
CA LEU A 189 16.06 6.40 16.17
C LEU A 189 15.70 6.81 17.60
N SER A 190 16.69 7.15 18.43
CA SER A 190 16.48 7.60 19.80
C SER A 190 15.65 8.90 19.85
N ASP A 191 15.98 9.87 18.98
CA ASP A 191 15.27 11.16 18.92
C ASP A 191 13.82 10.97 18.49
N TYR A 192 13.61 10.13 17.49
CA TYR A 192 12.27 9.74 17.03
C TYR A 192 11.43 9.08 18.13
N ASN A 193 11.99 8.07 18.81
CA ASN A 193 11.29 7.37 19.88
C ASN A 193 10.97 8.31 21.05
N HIS A 194 11.90 9.22 21.38
CA HIS A 194 11.72 10.21 22.45
C HIS A 194 10.62 11.21 22.10
N ALA A 195 10.57 11.71 20.86
CA ALA A 195 9.54 12.63 20.40
C ALA A 195 8.13 12.04 20.49
N ILE A 196 7.96 10.79 20.05
CA ILE A 196 6.66 10.09 20.12
C ILE A 196 6.25 9.84 21.58
N LYS A 197 7.16 9.30 22.40
CA LYS A 197 6.87 8.97 23.81
C LYS A 197 6.54 10.18 24.67
N ASN A 198 7.14 11.33 24.37
CA ASN A 198 6.92 12.57 25.12
C ASN A 198 5.84 13.46 24.51
N SER A 199 5.17 13.02 23.44
CA SER A 199 3.98 13.71 22.96
C SER A 199 2.88 13.68 24.02
N SER A 200 2.00 14.67 24.02
CA SER A 200 0.93 14.77 25.03
C SER A 200 0.00 13.54 25.02
N ASP A 201 -0.53 13.17 26.20
CA ASP A 201 -1.45 12.02 26.33
C ASP A 201 -2.66 12.14 25.39
N LEU A 202 -3.23 13.36 25.28
CA LEU A 202 -4.33 13.65 24.37
C LEU A 202 -3.95 13.40 22.91
N TRP A 203 -2.72 13.77 22.52
CA TRP A 203 -2.23 13.53 21.16
C TRP A 203 -2.07 12.03 20.89
N GLN A 204 -1.44 11.30 21.81
CA GLN A 204 -1.23 9.86 21.68
C GLN A 204 -2.55 9.09 21.58
N GLN A 205 -3.54 9.44 22.43
CA GLN A 205 -4.89 8.87 22.38
C GLN A 205 -5.58 9.18 21.05
N THR A 206 -5.62 10.46 20.64
CA THR A 206 -6.26 10.89 19.39
C THR A 206 -5.63 10.19 18.18
N LEU A 207 -4.29 10.10 18.14
CA LEU A 207 -3.55 9.42 17.08
C LEU A 207 -3.95 7.95 16.98
N MET A 208 -4.00 7.24 18.12
CA MET A 208 -4.32 5.82 18.14
C MET A 208 -5.80 5.56 17.80
N THR A 209 -6.73 6.33 18.35
CA THR A 209 -8.16 6.25 18.01
C THR A 209 -8.38 6.46 16.51
N ASN A 210 -7.86 7.57 15.96
CA ASN A 210 -8.02 7.86 14.53
C ASN A 210 -7.37 6.78 13.65
N LEU A 211 -6.20 6.27 14.02
CA LEU A 211 -5.54 5.19 13.29
C LEU A 211 -6.39 3.91 13.28
N MET A 212 -6.96 3.53 14.42
CA MET A 212 -7.84 2.36 14.51
C MET A 212 -9.13 2.54 13.71
N THR A 213 -9.72 3.74 13.73
CA THR A 213 -10.88 4.07 12.89
C THR A 213 -10.54 3.96 11.41
N VAL A 214 -9.41 4.54 10.97
CA VAL A 214 -8.96 4.45 9.57
C VAL A 214 -8.68 3.00 9.15
N ILE A 215 -8.10 2.17 10.02
CA ILE A 215 -7.87 0.74 9.73
C ILE A 215 -9.17 0.01 9.43
N GLU A 216 -10.19 0.20 10.28
CA GLU A 216 -11.47 -0.47 10.09
C GLU A 216 -12.19 0.05 8.85
N GLN A 217 -12.23 1.37 8.67
CA GLN A 217 -12.86 1.97 7.50
C GLN A 217 -12.16 1.58 6.19
N TRP A 218 -10.83 1.55 6.17
CA TRP A 218 -10.06 1.11 5.00
C TRP A 218 -10.38 -0.33 4.64
N ARG A 219 -10.50 -1.22 5.64
CA ARG A 219 -10.92 -2.60 5.42
C ARG A 219 -12.31 -2.67 4.81
N THR A 220 -13.30 -1.97 5.38
CA THR A 220 -14.67 -1.95 4.85
C THR A 220 -14.73 -1.39 3.43
N LEU A 221 -13.97 -0.32 3.13
CA LEU A 221 -13.89 0.24 1.78
C LEU A 221 -13.27 -0.76 0.79
N THR A 222 -12.21 -1.46 1.20
CA THR A 222 -11.54 -2.47 0.39
C THR A 222 -12.47 -3.64 0.09
N ASP A 223 -13.18 -4.14 1.08
CA ASP A 223 -14.18 -5.22 0.91
C ASP A 223 -15.29 -4.76 -0.05
N GLN A 224 -15.82 -3.54 0.14
CA GLN A 224 -16.83 -2.96 -0.76
C GLN A 224 -16.33 -2.85 -2.21
N LEU A 225 -15.11 -2.35 -2.43
CA LEU A 225 -14.55 -2.20 -3.78
C LEU A 225 -14.24 -3.56 -4.44
N ASN A 226 -13.77 -4.55 -3.68
CA ASN A 226 -13.57 -5.90 -4.18
C ASN A 226 -14.90 -6.52 -4.64
N ASP A 227 -15.97 -6.34 -3.87
CA ASP A 227 -17.30 -6.83 -4.24
C ASP A 227 -17.85 -6.13 -5.49
N LEU A 228 -17.61 -4.82 -5.62
CA LEU A 228 -18.12 -4.01 -6.73
C LEU A 228 -17.34 -4.19 -8.04
N MET A 229 -16.02 -4.46 -7.95
CA MET A 229 -15.12 -4.55 -9.11
C MET A 229 -14.76 -6.00 -9.50
N GLY A 230 -14.91 -6.96 -8.59
CA GLY A 230 -14.56 -8.36 -8.86
C GLY A 230 -13.09 -8.53 -9.27
N MET A 231 -12.87 -9.05 -10.48
CA MET A 231 -11.52 -9.31 -11.00
C MET A 231 -10.77 -8.03 -11.42
N ASP A 232 -11.48 -6.92 -11.62
CA ASP A 232 -10.90 -5.63 -12.03
C ASP A 232 -10.43 -4.80 -10.83
N ALA A 233 -10.65 -5.30 -9.60
CA ALA A 233 -10.21 -4.64 -8.38
C ALA A 233 -8.68 -4.50 -8.34
N PRO A 234 -8.15 -3.29 -8.03
CA PRO A 234 -6.70 -3.11 -7.91
C PRO A 234 -6.16 -3.73 -6.61
N VAL A 235 -4.83 -3.76 -6.50
CA VAL A 235 -4.18 -4.30 -5.30
C VAL A 235 -4.17 -3.25 -4.18
N PHE A 236 -4.98 -3.47 -3.15
CA PHE A 236 -5.07 -2.59 -1.97
C PHE A 236 -4.06 -2.92 -0.84
N ALA A 237 -3.31 -4.03 -0.97
CA ALA A 237 -2.39 -4.53 0.06
C ALA A 237 -1.37 -3.50 0.59
N PRO A 238 -0.77 -2.59 -0.23
CA PRO A 238 0.22 -1.63 0.27
C PRO A 238 -0.26 -0.75 1.42
N VAL A 239 -1.50 -0.24 1.35
CA VAL A 239 -2.08 0.58 2.42
C VAL A 239 -2.46 -0.30 3.61
N THR A 240 -3.07 -1.47 3.36
CA THR A 240 -3.44 -2.43 4.41
C THR A 240 -2.24 -2.84 5.27
N ASP A 241 -1.14 -3.22 4.61
CA ASP A 241 0.08 -3.65 5.28
C ASP A 241 0.76 -2.49 6.02
N LEU A 242 0.77 -1.28 5.42
CA LEU A 242 1.33 -0.09 6.06
C LEU A 242 0.55 0.31 7.31
N LEU A 243 -0.78 0.33 7.27
CA LEU A 243 -1.61 0.64 8.43
C LEU A 243 -1.41 -0.39 9.56
N ALA A 244 -1.31 -1.68 9.20
CA ALA A 244 -0.99 -2.73 10.16
C ALA A 244 0.41 -2.55 10.79
N ALA A 245 1.41 -2.19 9.98
CA ALA A 245 2.77 -1.91 10.44
C ALA A 245 2.83 -0.66 11.34
N LEU A 246 2.13 0.42 10.98
CA LEU A 246 2.00 1.64 11.78
C LEU A 246 1.37 1.35 13.14
N ARG A 247 0.27 0.59 13.17
CA ARG A 247 -0.39 0.18 14.41
C ARG A 247 0.55 -0.60 15.32
N GLN A 248 1.24 -1.60 14.77
CA GLN A 248 2.17 -2.43 15.55
C GLN A 248 3.36 -1.61 16.07
N HIS A 249 3.87 -0.71 15.24
CA HIS A 249 4.98 0.18 15.60
C HIS A 249 4.60 1.13 16.73
N LEU A 250 3.50 1.86 16.60
CA LEU A 250 3.03 2.79 17.62
C LEU A 250 2.64 2.08 18.93
N ARG A 251 2.02 0.89 18.85
CA ARG A 251 1.73 0.05 20.03
C ARG A 251 2.97 -0.33 20.82
N SER A 252 4.13 -0.44 20.17
CA SER A 252 5.40 -0.74 20.85
C SER A 252 6.02 0.48 21.56
N LEU A 253 5.60 1.70 21.20
CA LEU A 253 6.16 2.95 21.71
C LEU A 253 5.25 3.63 22.73
N LEU A 254 3.94 3.52 22.58
CA LEU A 254 2.93 4.21 23.38
C LEU A 254 2.45 3.37 24.57
N PRO A 255 2.06 4.00 25.70
CA PRO A 255 1.52 3.29 26.86
C PRO A 255 0.16 2.66 26.57
N GLU A 256 -0.19 1.58 27.28
CA GLU A 256 -1.48 0.89 27.10
C GLU A 256 -2.71 1.79 27.31
N ALA A 257 -2.60 2.82 28.16
CA ALA A 257 -3.65 3.80 28.39
C ALA A 257 -4.01 4.60 27.12
N ALA A 258 -3.06 4.83 26.21
CA ALA A 258 -3.31 5.48 24.93
C ALA A 258 -3.97 4.53 23.91
N ILE A 259 -3.86 3.22 24.12
CA ILE A 259 -4.37 2.17 23.22
C ILE A 259 -5.81 1.76 23.59
N ASN A 260 -6.13 1.75 24.88
CA ASN A 260 -7.40 1.27 25.40
C ASN A 260 -8.44 2.38 25.66
N ALA A 261 -8.26 3.58 25.09
CA ALA A 261 -9.18 4.70 25.27
C ALA A 261 -10.63 4.38 24.79
N ASP A 262 -10.80 3.38 23.92
CA ASP A 262 -12.11 2.87 23.49
C ASP A 262 -12.73 1.79 24.42
N GLY A 263 -12.04 1.39 25.50
CA GLY A 263 -12.47 0.32 26.40
C GLY A 263 -13.35 0.73 27.60
N ALA A 264 -13.49 2.02 27.88
CA ALA A 264 -14.17 2.51 29.10
C ALA A 264 -15.70 2.66 28.97
N GLY A 265 -16.32 2.16 27.90
CA GLY A 265 -17.75 2.36 27.59
C GLY A 265 -18.62 1.10 27.51
N ALA A 266 -18.09 -0.10 27.76
CA ALA A 266 -18.85 -1.34 27.59
C ALA A 266 -18.56 -2.40 28.68
N GLU A 267 -18.61 -2.02 29.95
CA GLU A 267 -18.86 -2.98 31.03
C GLU A 267 -20.36 -3.01 31.31
N ASN A 268 -21.10 -3.86 30.59
CA ASN A 268 -22.43 -4.26 30.99
C ASN A 268 -22.37 -5.68 31.55
N ASN A 269 -22.58 -5.73 32.87
CA ASN A 269 -22.78 -6.89 33.71
C ASN A 269 -23.57 -8.01 33.04
N ASN A 270 -23.03 -9.23 33.08
CA ASN A 270 -23.84 -10.44 33.27
C ASN A 270 -23.00 -11.52 33.95
N THR A 271 -22.97 -11.46 35.27
CA THR A 271 -22.80 -12.62 36.14
C THR A 271 -24.13 -13.32 36.37
N ALA A 272 -24.06 -14.64 36.49
CA ALA A 272 -25.02 -15.62 37.02
C ALA A 272 -25.79 -16.41 35.95
N ASP A 273 -26.00 -17.73 36.04
CA ASP A 273 -25.35 -18.84 36.74
C ASP A 273 -26.12 -20.12 36.32
N VAL A 274 -25.44 -21.28 36.33
CA VAL A 274 -25.95 -22.65 36.59
C VAL A 274 -26.99 -23.28 35.62
N ILE A 275 -26.66 -24.46 35.07
CA ILE A 275 -27.25 -25.76 35.44
C ILE A 275 -26.31 -26.90 35.00
N GLU A 276 -26.17 -27.83 35.96
CA GLU A 276 -25.27 -28.96 36.08
C GLU A 276 -25.91 -30.28 35.60
N ASN A 277 -25.05 -31.27 35.35
CA ASN A 277 -25.26 -32.73 35.38
C ASN A 277 -25.70 -33.51 34.13
N GLY A 278 -24.94 -34.57 33.86
CA GLY A 278 -25.35 -35.73 33.06
C GLY A 278 -24.20 -36.59 32.53
N GLU A 279 -23.55 -37.38 33.39
CA GLU A 279 -22.59 -38.44 33.03
C GLU A 279 -23.12 -39.41 31.96
N SER A 280 -22.24 -39.88 31.07
CA SER A 280 -22.15 -41.32 30.77
C SER A 280 -20.82 -41.68 30.08
N ILE A 281 -20.17 -42.67 30.68
CA ILE A 281 -18.95 -43.36 30.27
C ILE A 281 -19.31 -44.37 29.18
N LEU A 282 -18.57 -44.43 28.07
CA LEU A 282 -18.24 -45.69 27.39
C LEU A 282 -16.84 -45.62 26.75
N ASP A 283 -16.02 -46.55 27.20
CA ASP A 283 -14.69 -46.97 26.79
C ASP A 283 -14.68 -47.63 25.39
N ASN A 284 -13.64 -47.36 24.58
CA ASN A 284 -12.98 -48.42 23.83
C ASN A 284 -11.58 -47.97 23.34
N GLY A 285 -10.54 -48.65 23.84
CA GLY A 285 -9.16 -48.50 23.41
C GLY A 285 -8.85 -49.13 22.04
N GLY A 286 -7.71 -48.75 21.45
CA GLY A 286 -7.18 -49.44 20.27
C GLY A 286 -6.05 -48.74 19.50
N GLN A 287 -4.83 -48.99 19.96
CA GLN A 287 -3.60 -49.19 19.16
C GLN A 287 -2.87 -48.01 18.49
N ALA A 288 -1.64 -47.84 18.97
CA ALA A 288 -0.51 -47.25 18.28
C ALA A 288 -0.15 -48.03 17.00
N SER A 289 0.23 -47.29 15.96
CA SER A 289 1.03 -47.82 14.85
C SER A 289 2.11 -46.80 14.50
N ASN A 290 3.36 -47.20 14.75
CA ASN A 290 4.55 -46.59 14.20
C ASN A 290 4.50 -46.68 12.67
N SER A 291 4.53 -45.54 12.00
CA SER A 291 4.96 -45.45 10.61
C SER A 291 6.00 -44.35 10.51
N THR A 292 7.21 -44.77 10.17
CA THR A 292 8.33 -43.94 9.73
C THR A 292 7.94 -43.19 8.46
N ASN A 293 7.29 -42.04 8.62
CA ASN A 293 7.09 -41.11 7.52
C ASN A 293 8.35 -40.27 7.35
N ALA A 294 9.05 -40.51 6.24
CA ALA A 294 9.98 -39.56 5.66
C ALA A 294 9.27 -38.20 5.56
N LYS A 295 9.81 -37.19 6.22
CA LYS A 295 9.25 -35.83 6.19
C LYS A 295 9.16 -35.38 4.73
N PRO A 296 8.01 -34.94 4.22
CA PRO A 296 7.99 -34.18 2.98
C PRO A 296 8.77 -32.89 3.24
N THR A 297 9.86 -32.69 2.52
CA THR A 297 10.59 -31.42 2.47
C THR A 297 9.68 -30.37 1.85
N SER A 298 8.90 -29.68 2.68
CA SER A 298 8.23 -28.45 2.28
C SER A 298 9.27 -27.37 2.06
N PHE A 299 9.10 -26.59 0.99
CA PHE A 299 9.93 -25.42 0.73
C PHE A 299 9.84 -24.47 1.93
N ASN A 300 10.96 -24.18 2.58
CA ASN A 300 11.02 -23.24 3.68
C ASN A 300 11.96 -22.08 3.30
N PRO A 301 11.42 -20.89 2.98
CA PRO A 301 12.23 -19.74 2.58
C PRO A 301 13.18 -19.23 3.68
N SER A 302 13.03 -19.72 4.92
CA SER A 302 13.85 -19.33 6.08
C SER A 302 15.09 -20.22 6.28
N ASN A 303 15.31 -21.23 5.43
CA ASN A 303 16.47 -22.10 5.56
C ASN A 303 17.77 -21.37 5.15
N ARG A 304 18.84 -21.55 5.95
CA ARG A 304 20.13 -20.86 5.76
C ARG A 304 20.97 -21.44 4.62
N ASP A 305 20.61 -22.62 4.12
CA ASP A 305 21.27 -23.23 2.98
C ASP A 305 20.54 -22.86 1.66
N HIS A 306 21.06 -21.81 1.02
CA HIS A 306 20.49 -21.27 -0.21
C HIS A 306 20.50 -22.27 -1.38
N GLN A 307 21.50 -23.16 -1.45
CA GLN A 307 21.63 -24.11 -2.57
C GLN A 307 20.55 -25.20 -2.49
N SER A 308 20.32 -25.78 -1.31
CA SER A 308 19.24 -26.75 -1.14
C SER A 308 17.86 -26.13 -1.29
N ASN A 309 17.67 -24.89 -0.81
CA ASN A 309 16.40 -24.19 -0.96
C ASN A 309 16.10 -23.85 -2.43
N ARG A 310 17.11 -23.45 -3.21
CA ARG A 310 16.98 -23.23 -4.67
C ARG A 310 16.55 -24.50 -5.40
N GLN A 311 17.21 -25.64 -5.11
CA GLN A 311 16.85 -26.92 -5.74
C GLN A 311 15.41 -27.35 -5.39
N GLN A 312 14.96 -27.10 -4.16
CA GLN A 312 13.58 -27.36 -3.74
C GLN A 312 12.59 -26.46 -4.47
N ALA A 313 12.91 -25.18 -4.66
CA ALA A 313 12.06 -24.24 -5.41
C ALA A 313 11.89 -24.66 -6.88
N LEU A 314 12.98 -25.04 -7.55
CA LEU A 314 12.93 -25.48 -8.95
C LEU A 314 12.15 -26.78 -9.12
N LYS A 315 12.29 -27.72 -8.18
CA LYS A 315 11.50 -28.95 -8.17
C LYS A 315 10.01 -28.67 -8.01
N LEU A 316 9.64 -27.70 -7.17
CA LEU A 316 8.25 -27.29 -6.99
C LEU A 316 7.69 -26.59 -8.24
N LEU A 317 8.49 -25.72 -8.88
CA LEU A 317 8.11 -25.09 -10.15
C LEU A 317 7.86 -26.13 -11.25
N GLY A 318 8.68 -27.18 -11.34
CA GLY A 318 8.46 -28.29 -12.26
C GLY A 318 7.15 -29.04 -11.99
N GLN A 319 6.83 -29.30 -10.71
CA GLN A 319 5.55 -29.92 -10.34
C GLN A 319 4.34 -29.03 -10.70
N ILE A 320 4.46 -27.72 -10.55
CA ILE A 320 3.43 -26.75 -10.95
C ILE A 320 3.30 -26.74 -12.47
N GLN A 321 4.41 -26.76 -13.21
CA GLN A 321 4.41 -26.86 -14.67
C GLN A 321 3.70 -28.14 -15.14
N ASP A 322 4.01 -29.30 -14.56
CA ASP A 322 3.38 -30.58 -14.90
C ASP A 322 1.86 -30.58 -14.63
N TYR A 323 1.45 -29.91 -13.55
CA TYR A 323 0.04 -29.72 -13.23
C TYR A 323 -0.67 -28.87 -14.29
N PHE A 324 -0.08 -27.73 -14.69
CA PHE A 324 -0.66 -26.89 -15.74
C PHE A 324 -0.58 -27.57 -17.12
N ALA A 325 0.46 -28.33 -17.43
CA ALA A 325 0.55 -29.09 -18.67
C ALA A 325 -0.55 -30.15 -18.79
N THR A 326 -0.96 -30.74 -17.67
CA THR A 326 -2.01 -31.77 -17.62
C THR A 326 -3.42 -31.18 -17.67
N ASN A 327 -3.66 -30.07 -16.98
CA ASN A 327 -4.99 -29.47 -16.85
C ASN A 327 -5.27 -28.37 -17.88
N GLU A 328 -4.24 -27.67 -18.36
CA GLU A 328 -4.32 -26.54 -19.27
C GLU A 328 -3.17 -26.53 -20.30
N PRO A 329 -3.14 -27.49 -21.26
CA PRO A 329 -2.02 -27.69 -22.19
C PRO A 329 -1.76 -26.51 -23.14
N HIS A 330 -2.70 -25.59 -23.28
CA HIS A 330 -2.57 -24.37 -24.10
C HIS A 330 -2.40 -23.09 -23.27
N SER A 331 -2.24 -23.21 -21.95
CA SER A 331 -1.99 -22.06 -21.09
C SER A 331 -0.60 -21.48 -21.35
N PRO A 332 -0.47 -20.16 -21.57
CA PRO A 332 0.83 -19.51 -21.67
C PRO A 332 1.67 -19.69 -20.39
N VAL A 333 1.02 -19.98 -19.25
CA VAL A 333 1.68 -20.24 -17.96
C VAL A 333 2.56 -21.49 -18.05
N THR A 334 2.12 -22.57 -18.71
CA THR A 334 2.91 -23.79 -18.89
C THR A 334 4.23 -23.52 -19.63
N PHE A 335 4.17 -22.68 -20.67
CA PHE A 335 5.35 -22.30 -21.46
C PHE A 335 6.28 -21.35 -20.70
N LEU A 336 5.72 -20.40 -19.94
CA LEU A 336 6.50 -19.45 -19.13
C LEU A 336 7.21 -20.14 -17.96
N LEU A 337 6.54 -21.09 -17.29
CA LEU A 337 7.14 -21.88 -16.21
C LEU A 337 8.27 -22.77 -16.71
N GLY A 338 8.09 -23.44 -17.85
CA GLY A 338 9.16 -24.23 -18.47
C GLY A 338 10.38 -23.38 -18.82
N ARG A 339 10.15 -22.21 -19.42
CA ARG A 339 11.22 -21.27 -19.76
C ARG A 339 11.95 -20.72 -18.52
N ALA A 340 11.22 -20.47 -17.43
CA ALA A 340 11.81 -20.02 -16.16
C ALA A 340 12.69 -21.10 -15.52
N ILE A 341 12.31 -22.39 -15.63
CA ILE A 341 13.11 -23.52 -15.15
C ILE A 341 14.39 -23.64 -15.99
N ASP A 342 14.29 -23.56 -17.32
CA ASP A 342 15.46 -23.61 -18.22
C ASP A 342 16.45 -22.46 -17.95
N TRP A 343 15.93 -21.26 -17.68
CA TRP A 343 16.75 -20.10 -17.34
C TRP A 343 17.42 -20.20 -15.98
N ALA A 344 16.82 -20.93 -15.04
CA ALA A 344 17.37 -21.07 -13.70
C ALA A 344 18.70 -21.84 -13.68
N ASP A 345 18.96 -22.72 -14.64
CA ASP A 345 20.22 -23.47 -14.70
C ASP A 345 21.23 -22.87 -15.69
N MET A 346 20.87 -21.78 -16.38
CA MET A 346 21.73 -21.14 -17.38
C MET A 346 22.67 -20.08 -16.74
N PRO A 347 23.99 -20.14 -17.02
CA PRO A 347 24.92 -19.06 -16.69
C PRO A 347 24.49 -17.72 -17.33
N LEU A 348 24.70 -16.61 -16.61
CA LEU A 348 24.20 -15.28 -17.00
C LEU A 348 24.67 -14.84 -18.41
N ASP A 349 25.89 -15.18 -18.78
CA ASP A 349 26.49 -14.92 -20.09
C ASP A 349 25.77 -15.66 -21.23
N GLN A 350 25.36 -16.91 -20.99
CA GLN A 350 24.58 -17.69 -21.95
C GLN A 350 23.15 -17.17 -22.05
N TRP A 351 22.56 -16.76 -20.93
CA TRP A 351 21.21 -16.21 -20.88
C TRP A 351 21.08 -14.88 -21.62
N LEU A 352 22.04 -13.96 -21.41
CA LEU A 352 22.09 -12.67 -22.10
C LEU A 352 22.20 -12.84 -23.62
N THR A 353 23.02 -13.79 -24.06
CA THR A 353 23.18 -14.14 -25.49
C THR A 353 21.89 -14.69 -26.10
N HIS A 354 21.05 -15.38 -25.31
CA HIS A 354 19.83 -16.01 -25.80
C HIS A 354 18.63 -15.05 -25.88
N ILE A 355 18.60 -14.00 -25.07
CA ILE A 355 17.50 -13.01 -25.02
C ILE A 355 17.77 -11.79 -25.89
N ILE A 356 19.03 -11.35 -25.97
CA ILE A 356 19.38 -10.13 -26.70
C ILE A 356 19.79 -10.52 -28.11
N LYS A 357 18.88 -10.30 -29.07
CA LYS A 357 19.11 -10.61 -30.49
C LYS A 357 20.04 -9.61 -31.21
N ASN A 358 20.37 -8.47 -30.58
CA ASN A 358 21.24 -7.42 -31.13
C ASN A 358 22.60 -7.42 -30.40
N GLU A 359 23.67 -7.75 -31.12
CA GLU A 359 25.04 -7.80 -30.58
C GLU A 359 25.51 -6.46 -29.98
N ASP A 360 25.04 -5.33 -30.51
CA ASP A 360 25.41 -3.98 -30.04
C ASP A 360 24.86 -3.64 -28.64
N GLN A 361 23.67 -4.14 -28.28
CA GLN A 361 23.09 -3.94 -26.94
C GLN A 361 23.73 -4.85 -25.89
N LEU A 362 24.19 -6.03 -26.31
CA LEU A 362 24.95 -6.98 -25.50
C LEU A 362 26.32 -6.42 -25.13
N ALA A 363 27.03 -5.83 -26.08
CA ALA A 363 28.34 -5.23 -25.86
C ALA A 363 28.28 -4.06 -24.85
N MET A 364 27.29 -3.17 -24.97
CA MET A 364 27.12 -2.04 -24.06
C MET A 364 26.78 -2.45 -22.63
N LEU A 365 25.96 -3.50 -22.46
CA LEU A 365 25.58 -4.01 -21.13
C LEU A 365 26.70 -4.85 -20.49
N SER A 366 27.41 -5.65 -21.28
CA SER A 366 28.57 -6.45 -20.86
C SER A 366 29.72 -5.58 -20.36
N ASP A 367 29.98 -4.45 -21.02
CA ASP A 367 31.00 -3.48 -20.62
C ASP A 367 30.60 -2.73 -19.33
N MET A 368 29.29 -2.48 -19.13
CA MET A 368 28.76 -1.85 -17.91
C MET A 368 28.73 -2.80 -16.70
N ILE A 369 28.61 -4.11 -16.92
CA ILE A 369 28.61 -5.14 -15.86
C ILE A 369 30.02 -5.72 -15.61
N GLY A 370 31.00 -5.40 -16.46
CA GLY A 370 32.42 -5.75 -16.27
C GLY A 370 32.78 -7.20 -16.59
N ILE A 371 31.96 -7.92 -17.35
CA ILE A 371 32.20 -9.32 -17.71
C ILE A 371 32.49 -9.38 -19.22
N GLN A 372 33.76 -9.51 -19.59
CA GLN A 372 34.18 -9.66 -20.99
C GLN A 372 33.79 -11.06 -21.50
N PRO A 373 33.04 -11.18 -22.62
CA PRO A 373 32.77 -12.48 -23.22
C PRO A 373 34.08 -13.08 -23.68
N LYS A 374 34.32 -14.33 -23.31
CA LYS A 374 35.52 -15.09 -23.67
C LYS A 374 35.49 -15.33 -25.19
N ARG A 375 36.17 -14.47 -25.96
CA ARG A 375 36.37 -14.71 -27.40
C ARG A 375 37.13 -16.03 -27.55
N GLU A 376 36.49 -17.02 -28.15
CA GLU A 376 37.17 -18.20 -28.64
C GLU A 376 38.20 -17.74 -29.67
N SER A 377 39.48 -17.95 -29.35
CA SER A 377 40.58 -17.74 -30.28
C SER A 377 40.42 -18.70 -31.44
N SER A 378 40.06 -18.17 -32.60
CA SER A 378 40.18 -18.84 -33.89
C SER A 378 41.66 -19.19 -34.06
N ASP A 379 41.96 -20.49 -34.00
CA ASP A 379 43.27 -21.05 -34.33
C ASP A 379 43.46 -20.97 -35.84
N ASP A 380 43.92 -19.81 -36.33
CA ASP A 380 44.53 -19.68 -37.66
C ASP A 380 45.95 -20.26 -37.56
N GLY A 381 46.04 -21.58 -37.73
CA GLY A 381 47.27 -22.35 -37.82
C GLY A 381 47.40 -23.05 -39.17
N TYR A 382 48.00 -22.32 -40.14
CA TYR A 382 48.72 -22.73 -41.35
C TYR A 382 48.28 -23.94 -42.18
#